data_AF-A0A2D5YY15-F1
#
_entry.id   AF-A0A2D5YY15-F1
#
_cell.length_a   1.000
_cell.length_b   1.000
_cell.length_c   1.000
_cell.angle_alpha   90.00
_cell.angle_beta   90.00
_cell.angle_gamma   90.00
#
_symmetry.space_group_name_H-M   'P 1'
#
loop_
_entity.id
_entity.type
_entity.pdbx_description
1 polymer ?
#
loop_
_entity_poly.entity_id
_entity_poly.type
_entity_poly.pdbx_seq_one_letter_code
_entity_poly.pdbx_strand_id
1 'polypeptide(L)'
;MRIYEADADPRTLAETQGLSLLELAQSAADPAMRRALHGLRLLADLQAQLLVSRYRVMAAARLVALANTEDGGEVARKACVDLLKLNLIDGDVGKPTDDDQPGIPTVDPQQVLAMLEQVGRE
;
A
#
# COMPACT_ATOMS: atom_id res chain seq x y z
N MET A 1 7.50 14.23 4.20
CA MET A 1 7.30 12.94 3.50
C MET A 1 6.00 13.08 2.73
N ARG A 2 6.08 13.47 1.45
CA ARG A 2 4.89 13.60 0.59
C ARG A 2 4.40 12.20 0.29
N ILE A 3 3.21 11.87 0.78
CA ILE A 3 2.45 10.73 0.28
C ILE A 3 2.18 11.10 -1.18
N TYR A 4 2.79 10.38 -2.12
CA TYR A 4 2.62 10.64 -3.55
C TYR A 4 1.14 10.73 -3.87
N GLU A 5 0.75 11.75 -4.63
CA GLU A 5 -0.60 11.92 -5.16
C GLU A 5 -0.97 10.65 -5.92
N ALA A 6 -1.84 9.83 -5.31
CA ALA A 6 -2.42 8.64 -5.95
C ALA A 6 -3.39 9.01 -7.09
N ASP A 7 -3.58 10.32 -7.33
CA ASP A 7 -4.47 10.88 -8.35
C ASP A 7 -3.78 11.15 -9.69
N ALA A 8 -2.51 10.76 -9.86
CA ALA A 8 -1.86 10.87 -11.16
C ALA A 8 -2.49 9.86 -12.13
N ASP A 9 -3.26 10.38 -13.11
CA ASP A 9 -3.78 9.60 -14.23
C ASP A 9 -2.61 8.84 -14.91
N PRO A 10 -2.76 7.56 -15.27
CA PRO A 10 -1.73 6.81 -16.01
C PRO A 10 -1.18 7.54 -17.24
N ARG A 11 -1.94 8.43 -17.88
CA ARG A 11 -1.42 9.31 -18.95
C ARG A 11 -0.39 10.31 -18.41
N THR A 12 -0.69 11.00 -17.32
CA THR A 12 0.24 11.93 -16.66
C THR A 12 1.51 11.22 -16.19
N LEU A 13 1.38 9.98 -15.70
CA LEU A 13 2.53 9.16 -15.32
C LEU A 13 3.41 8.81 -16.52
N ALA A 14 2.79 8.42 -17.65
CA ALA A 14 3.50 8.12 -18.89
C ALA A 14 4.25 9.35 -19.43
N GLU A 15 3.57 10.51 -19.47
CA GLU A 15 4.15 11.78 -19.91
C GLU A 15 5.34 12.21 -19.03
N THR A 16 5.23 12.08 -17.71
CA THR A 16 6.30 12.43 -16.77
C THR A 16 7.57 11.60 -16.99
N GLN A 17 7.41 10.36 -17.47
CA GLN A 17 8.51 9.43 -17.75
C GLN A 17 8.96 9.47 -19.21
N GLY A 18 8.35 10.30 -20.06
CA GLY A 18 8.63 10.34 -21.50
C GLY A 18 8.26 9.05 -22.23
N LEU A 19 7.31 8.28 -21.70
CA LEU A 19 6.84 7.01 -22.27
C LEU A 19 5.49 7.21 -22.96
N SER A 20 5.21 6.42 -23.99
CA SER A 20 3.84 6.24 -24.45
C SER A 20 3.03 5.41 -23.46
N LEU A 21 1.70 5.57 -23.48
CA LEU A 21 0.81 4.80 -22.61
C LEU A 21 0.94 3.28 -22.86
N LEU A 22 1.22 2.87 -24.10
CA LEU A 22 1.44 1.48 -24.47
C LEU A 22 2.74 0.92 -23.87
N GLU A 23 3.83 1.69 -23.93
CA GLU A 23 5.12 1.30 -23.33
C GLU A 23 5.02 1.21 -21.81
N LEU A 24 4.28 2.13 -21.17
CA LEU A 24 4.01 2.06 -19.74
C LEU A 24 3.22 0.79 -19.39
N ALA A 25 2.17 0.46 -20.15
CA ALA A 25 1.39 -0.75 -19.95
C ALA A 25 2.22 -2.03 -20.13
N GLN A 26 3.09 -2.07 -21.15
CA GLN A 26 4.02 -3.19 -21.38
C GLN A 26 5.04 -3.31 -20.24
N SER A 27 5.57 -2.19 -19.75
CA SER A 27 6.49 -2.18 -18.61
C SER A 27 5.81 -2.67 -17.33
N ALA A 28 4.57 -2.26 -17.07
CA ALA A 28 3.78 -2.77 -15.95
C ALA A 28 3.45 -4.27 -16.07
N ALA A 29 3.40 -4.79 -17.30
CA ALA A 29 3.19 -6.22 -17.57
C ALA A 29 4.47 -7.07 -17.44
N ASP A 30 5.64 -6.46 -17.32
CA ASP A 30 6.91 -7.18 -17.10
C ASP A 30 6.93 -7.85 -15.70
N PRO A 31 7.11 -9.18 -15.61
CA PRO A 31 7.24 -9.89 -14.34
C PRO A 31 8.34 -9.36 -13.42
N ALA A 32 9.43 -8.82 -13.97
CA ALA A 32 10.49 -8.21 -13.17
C ALA A 32 10.01 -6.89 -12.52
N MET A 33 9.32 -6.05 -13.29
CA MET A 33 8.75 -4.80 -12.80
C MET A 33 7.67 -5.05 -11.75
N ARG A 34 6.76 -6.02 -11.97
CA ARG A 34 5.74 -6.40 -10.99
C ARG A 34 6.33 -6.84 -9.65
N ARG A 35 7.39 -7.66 -9.68
CA ARG A 35 8.10 -8.07 -8.45
C ARG A 35 8.74 -6.89 -7.75
N ALA A 36 9.34 -5.95 -8.49
CA ALA A 36 9.91 -4.74 -7.91
C ALA A 36 8.84 -3.85 -7.25
N LEU A 37 7.71 -3.62 -7.92
CA LEU A 37 6.58 -2.85 -7.38
C LEU A 37 5.98 -3.52 -6.13
N HIS A 38 5.83 -4.85 -6.14
CA HIS A 38 5.39 -5.61 -4.98
C HIS A 38 6.37 -5.46 -3.81
N GLY A 39 7.67 -5.56 -4.07
CA GLY A 39 8.71 -5.36 -3.06
C GLY A 39 8.68 -3.95 -2.46
N LEU A 40 8.50 -2.92 -3.29
CA LEU A 40 8.37 -1.53 -2.84
C LEU A 40 7.11 -1.31 -1.99
N ARG A 41 5.97 -1.88 -2.40
CA ARG A 41 4.73 -1.85 -1.62
C ARG A 41 4.95 -2.49 -0.25
N LEU A 42 5.49 -3.71 -0.21
CA LEU A 42 5.75 -4.41 1.05
C LEU A 42 6.70 -3.60 1.94
N LEU A 43 7.75 -3.01 1.37
CA LEU A 43 8.66 -2.16 2.13
C LEU A 43 7.96 -0.93 2.72
N ALA A 44 7.10 -0.27 1.93
CA ALA A 44 6.31 0.86 2.39
C ALA A 44 5.35 0.46 3.52
N ASP A 45 4.68 -0.69 3.39
CA ASP A 45 3.79 -1.24 4.41
C ASP A 45 4.55 -1.54 5.71
N LEU A 46 5.73 -2.16 5.63
CA LEU A 46 6.60 -2.43 6.78
C LEU A 46 7.09 -1.13 7.44
N GLN A 47 7.47 -0.12 6.64
CA GLN A 47 7.86 1.19 7.16
C GLN A 47 6.70 1.87 7.90
N ALA A 48 5.49 1.82 7.33
CA ALA A 48 4.29 2.34 7.99
C ALA A 48 4.01 1.60 9.31
N GLN A 49 4.11 0.28 9.32
CA GLN A 49 3.94 -0.53 10.53
C GLN A 49 4.96 -0.19 11.61
N LEU A 50 6.24 -0.02 11.25
CA LEU A 50 7.27 0.39 12.21
C LEU A 50 6.98 1.77 12.79
N LEU A 51 6.55 2.71 11.96
CA LEU A 51 6.20 4.06 12.41
C LEU A 51 5.03 4.04 13.39
N VAL A 52 3.95 3.32 13.05
CA VAL A 52 2.78 3.19 13.93
C VAL A 52 3.15 2.46 15.22
N SER A 53 3.95 1.39 15.15
CA SER A 53 4.43 0.65 16.32
C SER A 53 5.21 1.57 17.27
N ARG A 54 6.10 2.41 16.73
CA ARG A 54 6.85 3.40 17.52
C ARG A 54 5.92 4.37 18.23
N TYR A 55 4.94 4.96 17.53
CA TYR A 55 4.00 5.88 18.15
C TYR A 55 3.11 5.21 19.21
N ARG A 56 2.74 3.93 19.00
CA ARG A 56 2.01 3.14 19.99
C ARG A 56 2.81 2.99 21.28
N VAL A 57 4.09 2.61 21.20
CA VAL A 57 4.95 2.49 22.38
C VAL A 57 5.05 3.83 23.11
N MET A 58 5.20 4.94 22.38
CA MET A 58 5.24 6.28 22.98
C MET A 58 3.92 6.66 23.65
N ALA A 59 2.78 6.35 23.03
CA ALA A 59 1.45 6.59 23.60
C ALA A 59 1.20 5.73 24.84
N ALA A 60 1.57 4.45 24.81
CA ALA A 60 1.50 3.56 25.97
C ALA A 60 2.34 4.08 27.13
N ALA A 61 3.58 4.53 26.88
CA ALA A 61 4.44 5.11 27.91
C ALA A 61 3.80 6.35 28.57
N ARG A 62 3.14 7.21 27.78
CA ARG A 62 2.40 8.37 28.31
C ARG A 62 1.17 7.96 29.12
N LEU A 63 0.43 6.95 28.67
CA LEU A 63 -0.73 6.43 29.41
C LEU A 63 -0.32 5.75 30.72
N VAL A 64 0.83 5.08 30.75
CA VAL A 64 1.42 4.52 32.00
C VAL A 64 1.81 5.65 32.95
N ALA A 65 2.47 6.70 32.46
CA ALA A 65 2.80 7.86 33.28
C ALA A 65 1.54 8.53 33.86
N LEU A 66 0.49 8.68 33.03
CA LEU A 66 -0.80 9.23 33.46
C LEU A 66 -1.51 8.32 34.45
N ALA A 67 -1.48 7.00 34.28
CA ALA A 67 -2.09 6.04 35.20
C ALA A 67 -1.44 6.02 36.60
N ASN A 68 -0.23 6.56 36.73
CA ASN A 68 0.51 6.62 38.00
C ASN A 68 0.32 7.96 38.74
N THR A 69 -0.43 8.92 38.19
CA THR A 69 -0.81 10.15 38.92
C THR A 69 -2.04 9.89 39.80
N GLU A 70 -2.29 10.68 40.84
CA GLU A 70 -3.48 10.50 41.71
C GLU A 70 -4.82 10.58 40.95
N ASP A 71 -4.88 11.41 39.89
CA ASP A 71 -6.02 11.49 38.96
C ASP A 71 -5.96 10.45 37.81
N GLY A 72 -4.93 9.60 37.83
CA GLY A 72 -4.59 8.58 36.84
C GLY A 72 -5.51 7.38 36.88
N GLY A 73 -6.78 7.61 36.56
CA GLY A 73 -7.84 6.63 36.74
C GLY A 73 -7.73 5.37 35.87
N GLU A 74 -8.60 4.41 36.19
CA GLU A 74 -8.87 3.16 35.47
C GLU A 74 -8.95 3.34 33.94
N VAL A 75 -9.42 4.50 33.48
CA VAL A 75 -9.52 4.87 32.06
C VAL A 75 -8.16 4.89 31.35
N ALA A 76 -7.11 5.40 31.98
CA ALA A 76 -5.77 5.44 31.39
C ALA A 76 -5.17 4.03 31.26
N ARG A 77 -5.41 3.17 32.27
CA ARG A 77 -5.01 1.75 32.26
C ARG A 77 -5.74 0.97 31.16
N LYS A 78 -7.05 1.18 31.04
CA LYS A 78 -7.86 0.57 29.97
C LYS A 78 -7.41 1.03 28.58
N ALA A 79 -7.21 2.33 28.38
CA ALA A 79 -6.74 2.89 27.12
C ALA A 79 -5.35 2.34 26.73
N CYS A 80 -4.45 2.13 27.70
CA CYS A 80 -3.15 1.52 27.46
C CYS A 80 -3.28 0.07 26.97
N VAL A 81 -4.12 -0.73 27.64
CA VAL A 81 -4.39 -2.12 27.24
C VAL A 81 -5.05 -2.20 25.87
N ASP A 82 -6.05 -1.36 25.60
CA ASP A 82 -6.74 -1.31 24.31
C ASP A 82 -5.77 -0.93 23.18
N LEU A 83 -4.89 0.05 23.45
CA LEU A 83 -3.84 0.46 22.52
C LEU A 83 -2.83 -0.66 22.25
N LEU A 84 -2.55 -1.56 23.19
CA LEU A 84 -1.68 -2.72 22.99
C LEU A 84 -2.38 -3.86 22.24
N LYS A 85 -3.70 -3.98 22.35
CA LYS A 85 -4.51 -5.02 21.70
C LYS A 85 -4.85 -4.75 20.23
N LEU A 86 -4.60 -3.54 19.73
CA LEU A 86 -4.77 -3.25 18.30
C LEU A 86 -3.83 -4.15 17.48
N ASN A 87 -4.40 -5.08 16.72
CA ASN A 87 -3.66 -5.85 15.72
C ASN A 87 -3.30 -4.90 14.58
N LEU A 88 -2.01 -4.66 14.38
CA LEU A 88 -1.52 -4.02 13.15
C LEU A 88 -1.59 -5.08 12.07
N ILE A 89 -2.41 -4.83 11.06
CA ILE A 89 -2.59 -5.59 9.81
C ILE A 89 -2.23 -7.07 10.00
N ASP A 90 -3.25 -7.92 10.19
CA ASP A 90 -3.08 -9.36 9.95
C ASP A 90 -2.42 -9.49 8.59
N GLY A 91 -1.15 -9.87 8.59
CA GLY A 91 -0.32 -9.82 7.42
C GLY A 91 -0.88 -10.75 6.37
N ASP A 92 -1.71 -10.22 5.48
CA ASP A 92 -1.71 -10.60 4.09
C ASP A 92 -0.38 -10.13 3.48
N VAL A 93 0.72 -10.60 4.09
CA VAL A 93 1.98 -10.81 3.41
C VAL A 93 1.59 -11.84 2.38
N GLY A 94 1.15 -11.36 1.21
CA GLY A 94 0.41 -12.12 0.23
C GLY A 94 0.94 -13.54 0.22
N LYS A 95 0.09 -14.49 0.62
CA LYS A 95 0.39 -15.89 0.32
C LYS A 95 0.85 -15.88 -1.13
N PRO A 96 2.01 -16.44 -1.48
CA PRO A 96 2.31 -16.67 -2.86
C PRO A 96 1.18 -17.56 -3.35
N THR A 97 0.18 -16.97 -4.00
CA THR A 97 -0.81 -17.72 -4.72
C THR A 97 -0.01 -18.49 -5.75
N ASP A 98 -0.16 -19.81 -5.76
CA ASP A 98 0.37 -20.71 -6.80
C ASP A 98 -0.09 -20.33 -8.23
N ASP A 99 -0.79 -19.20 -8.40
CA ASP A 99 -1.14 -18.53 -9.64
C ASP A 99 0.06 -17.85 -10.34
N ASP A 100 1.30 -18.11 -9.92
CA ASP A 100 2.51 -17.83 -10.70
C ASP A 100 2.67 -18.78 -11.91
N GLN A 101 1.59 -19.46 -12.33
CA GLN A 101 1.46 -19.90 -13.71
C GLN A 101 1.08 -18.69 -14.58
N PRO A 102 1.81 -18.41 -15.67
CA PRO A 102 1.42 -17.39 -16.61
C PRO A 102 0.17 -17.86 -17.37
N GLY A 103 -1.00 -17.70 -16.74
CA GLY A 103 -2.26 -17.62 -17.44
C GLY A 103 -2.24 -16.32 -18.23
N ILE A 104 -1.68 -16.37 -19.43
CA ILE A 104 -1.87 -15.32 -20.43
C ILE A 104 -3.38 -15.13 -20.52
N PRO A 105 -3.96 -14.00 -20.06
CA PRO A 105 -5.33 -13.75 -20.42
C PRO A 105 -5.26 -13.53 -21.94
N THR A 106 -5.87 -14.44 -22.71
CA THR A 106 -6.04 -14.30 -24.16
C THR A 106 -7.02 -13.17 -24.42
N VAL A 107 -6.64 -11.95 -24.02
CA VAL A 107 -7.32 -10.74 -24.43
C VAL A 107 -6.74 -10.42 -25.78
N ASP A 108 -7.58 -10.57 -26.79
CA ASP A 108 -7.26 -10.22 -28.15
C ASP A 108 -6.71 -8.77 -28.17
N PRO A 109 -5.49 -8.53 -28.67
CA PRO A 109 -4.90 -7.19 -28.73
C PRO A 109 -5.83 -6.15 -29.36
N GLN A 110 -6.74 -6.57 -30.23
CA GLN A 110 -7.75 -5.71 -30.85
C GLN A 110 -8.82 -5.20 -29.87
N GLN A 111 -9.18 -5.98 -28.84
CA GLN A 111 -10.11 -5.55 -27.79
C GLN A 111 -9.49 -4.51 -26.87
N VAL A 112 -8.20 -4.65 -26.55
CA VAL A 112 -7.47 -3.67 -25.72
C VAL A 112 -7.33 -2.34 -26.46
N LEU A 113 -7.04 -2.37 -27.76
CA LEU A 113 -7.00 -1.16 -28.58
C LEU A 113 -8.37 -0.47 -28.67
N ALA A 114 -9.44 -1.24 -28.88
CA ALA A 114 -10.80 -0.69 -28.96
C ALA A 114 -11.25 -0.04 -27.63
N MET A 115 -10.90 -0.63 -26.48
CA MET A 115 -11.20 -0.04 -25.17
C MET A 115 -10.40 1.24 -24.91
N LEU A 116 -9.13 1.27 -25.33
CA LEU A 116 -8.28 2.46 -25.18
C LEU A 116 -8.71 3.61 -26.11
N GLU A 117 -9.22 3.31 -27.31
CA GLU A 117 -9.81 4.32 -28.20
C GLU A 117 -11.12 4.89 -27.65
N GLN A 118 -11.92 4.07 -26.95
CA GLN A 118 -13.18 4.50 -26.35
C GLN A 118 -12.95 5.46 -25.17
N VAL A 119 -11.93 5.20 -24.34
CA VAL A 119 -11.50 6.09 -23.24
C VAL A 119 -10.71 7.30 -23.77
N GLY A 120 -10.30 7.29 -25.04
CA GLY A 120 -9.63 8.42 -25.70
C GLY A 120 -10.57 9.51 -26.22
N ARG A 121 -11.89 9.29 -26.22
CA ARG A 121 -12.90 10.22 -26.79
C ARG A 121 -13.83 10.88 -25.78
N GLU A 122 -13.68 10.56 -24.50
CA GLU A 122 -14.32 11.30 -23.38
C GLU A 122 -13.33 12.30 -22.81
#